data_AF-A0ABC8RG79-F1
#
_entry.id   AF-A0ABC8RG79-F1
#
_cell.length_a   1.000
_cell.length_b   1.000
_cell.length_c   1.000
_cell.angle_alpha   90.00
_cell.angle_beta   90.00
_cell.angle_gamma   90.00
#
_symmetry.space_group_name_H-M   'P 1'
#
loop_
_entity.id
_entity.type
_entity.pdbx_description
1 polymer ?
#
loop_
_entity_poly.entity_id
_entity_poly.type
_entity_poly.pdbx_seq_one_letter_code
_entity_poly.pdbx_strand_id
1 'polypeptide(L)'
;MTSITLNKNSVPGDKSALVPGGIRIGTPAMTTRGFNEDEFMSTADFIHEGVQIALEAKRSAPSSKLQDFIKFVASPDFPFMDRVLDLQRRVEAMTTKFPLPGLRGI
;
A
#
# COMPACT_ATOMS: atom_id res chain seq x y z
N MET A 1 8.21 1.43 -3.85
CA MET A 1 7.16 1.91 -2.92
C MET A 1 5.95 2.24 -3.78
N THR A 2 4.71 1.97 -3.37
CA THR A 2 3.52 2.11 -4.24
C THR A 2 2.73 3.41 -4.06
N SER A 3 3.27 4.37 -3.29
CA SER A 3 2.59 5.64 -2.96
C SER A 3 1.23 5.49 -2.25
N ILE A 4 1.02 4.37 -1.55
CA ILE A 4 -0.12 4.11 -0.66
C ILE A 4 0.39 4.04 0.78
N THR A 5 -0.12 4.91 1.66
CA THR A 5 0.27 4.96 3.07
C THR A 5 -0.82 4.36 3.94
N LEU A 6 -0.50 3.27 4.66
CA LEU A 6 -1.39 2.56 5.58
C LEU A 6 -0.67 2.23 6.89
N ASN A 7 -1.43 1.86 7.91
CA ASN A 7 -0.90 1.48 9.21
C ASN A 7 -1.25 0.03 9.54
N LYS A 8 -0.26 -0.75 9.97
CA LYS A 8 -0.50 -2.07 10.56
C LYS A 8 -1.31 -1.93 11.86
N ASN A 9 -2.26 -2.83 12.10
CA ASN A 9 -3.17 -2.75 13.24
C ASN A 9 -3.53 -4.14 13.75
N SER A 10 -3.49 -4.34 15.07
CA SER A 10 -3.89 -5.61 15.67
C SER A 10 -5.37 -5.88 15.43
N VAL A 11 -5.71 -7.15 15.26
CA VAL A 11 -7.09 -7.63 15.08
C VAL A 11 -7.41 -8.73 16.09
N PRO A 12 -8.70 -8.99 16.39
CA PRO A 12 -9.07 -10.12 17.23
C PRO A 12 -8.44 -11.43 16.72
N GLY A 13 -7.79 -12.17 17.61
CA GLY A 13 -7.08 -13.41 17.29
C GLY A 13 -5.56 -13.28 17.14
N ASP A 14 -5.02 -12.05 17.07
CA ASP A 14 -3.57 -11.84 17.08
C ASP A 14 -2.94 -12.30 18.39
N LYS A 15 -1.90 -13.14 18.30
CA LYS A 15 -1.16 -13.66 19.48
C LYS A 15 -0.21 -12.63 20.09
N SER A 16 0.12 -11.57 19.34
CA SER A 16 1.05 -10.52 19.78
C SER A 16 0.74 -9.19 19.10
N ALA A 17 0.70 -8.11 19.87
CA ALA A 17 0.53 -6.75 19.33
C ALA A 17 1.72 -6.28 18.48
N LEU A 18 2.90 -6.91 18.61
CA LEU A 18 4.09 -6.57 17.81
C LEU A 18 4.01 -7.14 16.39
N VAL A 19 3.21 -8.18 16.18
CA VAL A 19 3.01 -8.86 14.89
C VAL A 19 1.51 -8.84 14.54
N PRO A 20 0.97 -7.67 14.18
CA PRO A 20 -0.44 -7.53 13.86
C PRO A 20 -0.81 -8.24 12.55
N GLY A 21 -2.02 -8.80 12.51
CA GLY A 21 -2.59 -9.46 11.33
C GLY A 21 -3.37 -8.53 10.39
N GLY A 22 -3.63 -7.27 10.78
CA GLY A 22 -4.48 -6.35 10.03
C GLY A 22 -3.83 -5.05 9.60
N ILE A 23 -4.58 -4.28 8.82
CA ILE A 23 -4.29 -2.91 8.38
C ILE A 23 -5.49 -2.01 8.69
N ARG A 24 -5.23 -0.76 9.09
CA ARG A 24 -6.25 0.26 9.30
C ARG A 24 -6.27 1.23 8.12
N ILE A 25 -7.45 1.43 7.57
CA ILE A 25 -7.72 2.31 6.42
C ILE A 25 -8.68 3.41 6.89
N GLY A 26 -8.51 4.63 6.38
CA GLY A 26 -9.40 5.76 6.68
C GLY A 26 -9.55 6.67 5.48
N THR A 27 -10.75 7.26 5.34
CA THR A 27 -11.13 8.18 4.26
C THR A 27 -10.82 9.67 4.50
N PRO A 28 -10.71 10.21 5.75
CA PRO A 28 -10.71 11.66 5.98
C PRO A 28 -9.67 12.47 5.19
N ALA A 29 -8.45 11.94 5.03
CA ALA A 29 -7.39 12.66 4.31
C ALA A 29 -7.72 12.82 2.82
N MET A 30 -8.30 11.80 2.20
CA MET A 30 -8.61 11.80 0.78
C MET A 30 -9.93 12.51 0.49
N THR A 31 -10.94 12.39 1.36
CA THR A 31 -12.18 13.16 1.23
C THR A 31 -11.94 14.66 1.38
N THR A 32 -11.01 15.08 2.25
CA THR A 32 -10.57 16.49 2.36
C THR A 32 -9.96 17.01 1.05
N ARG A 33 -9.39 16.12 0.22
CA ARG A 33 -8.84 16.45 -1.10
C ARG A 33 -9.88 16.38 -2.22
N GLY A 34 -11.10 15.90 -1.96
CA GLY A 34 -12.19 15.83 -2.93
C GLY A 34 -12.47 14.43 -3.49
N PHE A 35 -11.90 13.36 -2.92
CA PHE A 35 -12.30 11.99 -3.30
C PHE A 35 -13.77 11.72 -2.97
N ASN A 36 -14.47 11.09 -3.91
CA ASN A 36 -15.80 10.53 -3.76
C ASN A 36 -15.75 8.98 -3.82
N GLU A 37 -16.92 8.35 -3.85
CA GLU A 37 -17.11 6.91 -3.86
C GLU A 37 -16.36 6.20 -5.00
N ASP A 38 -16.35 6.74 -6.22
CA ASP A 38 -15.74 6.12 -7.39
C ASP A 38 -14.20 6.06 -7.26
N GLU A 39 -13.58 7.12 -6.72
CA GLU A 39 -12.15 7.08 -6.44
C GLU A 39 -11.81 6.14 -5.28
N PHE A 40 -12.71 5.96 -4.30
CA PHE A 40 -12.51 4.98 -3.24
C PHE A 40 -12.64 3.54 -3.73
N MET A 41 -13.50 3.26 -4.71
CA MET A 41 -13.54 1.96 -5.38
C MET A 41 -12.20 1.66 -6.05
N SER A 42 -11.69 2.61 -6.84
CA SER A 42 -10.36 2.49 -7.48
C SER A 42 -9.23 2.35 -6.44
N THR A 43 -9.33 3.04 -5.31
CA THR A 43 -8.37 2.93 -4.21
C THR A 43 -8.40 1.54 -3.57
N ALA A 44 -9.58 0.95 -3.39
CA ALA A 44 -9.72 -0.41 -2.87
C ALA A 44 -9.07 -1.43 -3.82
N ASP A 45 -9.24 -1.26 -5.13
CA ASP A 45 -8.59 -2.10 -6.15
C ASP A 45 -7.06 -2.00 -6.10
N PHE A 46 -6.52 -0.79 -5.95
CA PHE A 46 -5.07 -0.59 -5.79
C PHE A 46 -4.51 -1.22 -4.51
N ILE A 47 -5.25 -1.13 -3.40
CA ILE A 47 -4.87 -1.81 -2.15
C ILE A 47 -4.90 -3.33 -2.36
N HIS A 48 -5.95 -3.85 -2.99
CA HIS A 48 -6.08 -5.27 -3.28
C HIS A 48 -4.91 -5.79 -4.14
N GLU A 49 -4.55 -5.07 -5.20
CA GLU A 49 -3.41 -5.40 -6.06
C GLU A 49 -2.10 -5.42 -5.27
N GLY A 50 -1.87 -4.42 -4.40
CA GLY A 50 -0.71 -4.38 -3.50
C GLY A 50 -0.64 -5.59 -2.56
N VAL A 51 -1.79 -6.04 -2.04
CA VAL A 51 -1.87 -7.27 -1.23
C VAL A 51 -1.50 -8.50 -2.06
N GLN A 52 -1.98 -8.62 -3.30
CA GLN A 52 -1.63 -9.76 -4.16
C GLN A 52 -0.13 -9.80 -4.45
N ILE A 53 0.49 -8.66 -4.79
CA ILE A 53 1.94 -8.55 -4.98
C ILE A 53 2.68 -9.00 -3.72
N ALA A 54 2.26 -8.54 -2.54
CA ALA A 54 2.88 -8.92 -1.26
C ALA A 54 2.73 -10.42 -0.95
N LEU A 55 1.59 -11.04 -1.28
CA LEU A 55 1.36 -12.47 -1.10
C LEU A 55 2.26 -13.30 -2.02
N GLU A 56 2.38 -12.93 -3.29
CA GLU A 56 3.28 -13.59 -4.24
C GLU A 56 4.74 -13.43 -3.81
N ALA A 57 5.16 -12.21 -3.45
CA ALA A 57 6.49 -11.95 -2.91
C ALA A 57 6.79 -12.81 -1.67
N LYS A 58 5.81 -12.97 -0.76
CA LYS A 58 5.97 -13.79 0.45
C LYS A 58 6.14 -15.27 0.10
N ARG A 59 5.47 -15.78 -0.94
CA ARG A 59 5.64 -17.16 -1.43
C ARG A 59 7.01 -17.39 -2.07
N SER A 60 7.55 -16.36 -2.74
CA SER A 60 8.87 -16.39 -3.36
C SER A 60 10.03 -16.05 -2.42
N ALA A 61 9.73 -15.60 -1.20
CA ALA A 61 10.76 -15.21 -0.24
C ALA A 61 11.56 -16.42 0.26
N PRO A 62 12.87 -16.24 0.56
CA PRO A 62 13.74 -17.33 0.96
C PRO A 62 13.43 -17.89 2.36
N SER A 63 12.68 -17.15 3.19
CA SER A 63 12.33 -17.56 4.55
C SER A 63 11.01 -16.93 5.00
N SER A 64 10.44 -17.46 6.08
CA SER A 64 9.24 -16.93 6.73
C SER A 64 9.52 -15.75 7.68
N LYS A 65 10.79 -15.37 7.90
CA LYS A 65 11.16 -14.30 8.81
C LYS A 65 10.95 -12.94 8.13
N LEU A 66 10.38 -11.99 8.89
CA LEU A 66 10.12 -10.65 8.39
C LEU A 66 11.38 -9.90 7.93
N GLN A 67 12.51 -10.07 8.63
CA GLN A 67 13.77 -9.42 8.25
C GLN A 67 14.28 -9.87 6.87
N ASP A 68 14.12 -11.16 6.55
CA ASP A 68 14.54 -11.71 5.26
C ASP A 68 13.58 -11.28 4.16
N PHE A 69 12.28 -11.23 4.46
CA PHE A 69 11.29 -10.66 3.55
C PHE A 69 11.61 -9.19 3.21
N ILE A 70 11.93 -8.36 4.21
CA ILE A 70 12.32 -6.95 4.00
C ILE A 70 13.55 -6.85 3.10
N LYS A 71 14.59 -7.67 3.34
CA LYS A 71 15.78 -7.70 2.48
C LYS A 71 15.45 -8.16 1.05
N PHE A 72 14.57 -9.15 0.90
CA PHE A 72 14.13 -9.66 -0.39
C PHE A 72 13.38 -8.60 -1.21
N VAL A 73 12.43 -7.88 -0.61
CA VAL A 73 11.70 -6.82 -1.33
C VAL A 73 12.55 -5.57 -1.60
N ALA A 74 13.62 -5.37 -0.83
CA ALA A 74 14.57 -4.28 -1.01
C ALA A 74 15.73 -4.64 -1.96
N SER A 75 15.81 -5.89 -2.45
CA SER A 75 16.89 -6.29 -3.34
C SER A 75 16.71 -5.65 -4.73
N PRO A 76 17.81 -5.33 -5.43
CA PRO A 76 17.75 -4.90 -6.82
C PRO A 76 17.08 -5.91 -7.75
N ASP A 77 17.20 -7.19 -7.41
CA ASP A 77 16.67 -8.32 -8.18
C ASP A 77 15.25 -8.72 -7.77
N PHE A 78 14.51 -7.84 -7.08
CA PHE A 78 13.15 -8.15 -6.65
C PHE A 78 12.24 -8.39 -7.88
N PRO A 79 11.72 -9.62 -8.09
CA PRO A 79 11.13 -10.01 -9.37
C PRO A 79 9.79 -9.34 -9.68
N PHE A 80 9.18 -8.68 -8.70
CA PHE A 80 7.89 -8.00 -8.86
C PHE A 80 8.04 -6.47 -8.91
N MET A 81 9.27 -5.95 -9.07
CA MET A 81 9.53 -4.50 -9.05
C MET A 81 8.74 -3.76 -10.13
N ASP A 82 8.63 -4.29 -11.34
CA ASP A 82 7.88 -3.66 -12.44
C ASP A 82 6.40 -3.46 -12.09
N ARG A 83 5.77 -4.45 -11.43
CA ARG A 83 4.38 -4.35 -10.94
C ARG A 83 4.24 -3.31 -9.83
N VAL A 84 5.22 -3.25 -8.93
CA VAL A 84 5.26 -2.22 -7.86
C VAL A 84 5.35 -0.82 -8.46
N LEU A 85 6.21 -0.62 -9.47
CA LEU A 85 6.39 0.67 -10.14
C LEU A 85 5.17 1.04 -11.01
N ASP A 86 4.54 0.07 -11.65
CA ASP A 86 3.29 0.30 -12.39
C ASP A 86 2.14 0.72 -11.46
N LEU A 87 1.97 0.01 -10.35
CA LEU A 87 0.99 0.37 -9.33
C LEU A 87 1.27 1.77 -8.76
N GLN A 88 2.54 2.09 -8.46
CA GLN A 88 2.95 3.41 -8.02
C GLN A 88 2.53 4.50 -9.02
N ARG A 89 2.86 4.32 -10.31
CA ARG A 89 2.52 5.28 -11.37
C ARG A 89 1.02 5.52 -11.47
N ARG A 90 0.21 4.47 -11.39
CA ARG A 90 -1.26 4.59 -11.43
C ARG A 90 -1.84 5.31 -10.21
N VAL A 91 -1.33 4.99 -9.01
CA VAL A 91 -1.72 5.67 -7.77
C VAL A 91 -1.38 7.17 -7.83
N GLU A 92 -0.18 7.51 -8.29
CA GLU A 92 0.25 8.90 -8.45
C GLU A 92 -0.56 9.63 -9.53
N ALA A 93 -0.82 8.99 -10.67
CA ALA A 93 -1.63 9.57 -11.74
C ALA A 93 -3.08 9.87 -11.30
N MET A 94 -3.66 9.04 -10.42
CA MET A 94 -4.97 9.32 -9.83
C MET A 94 -4.89 10.46 -8.82
N THR A 95 -3.94 10.39 -7.88
CA THR A 95 -3.91 11.30 -6.72
C THR A 95 -3.40 12.70 -7.04
N THR A 96 -2.64 12.89 -8.11
CA THR A 96 -2.15 14.21 -8.55
C THR A 96 -3.23 15.08 -9.19
N LYS A 97 -4.39 14.50 -9.54
CA LYS A 97 -5.55 15.24 -10.06
C LYS A 97 -6.28 16.06 -8.98
N PHE A 98 -5.97 15.83 -7.71
CA PHE A 98 -6.66 16.42 -6.57
C PHE A 98 -5.74 17.40 -5.83
N PRO A 99 -6.27 18.55 -5.39
CA PRO A 99 -5.46 19.56 -4.72
C PRO A 99 -4.84 19.05 -3.41
N LEU A 100 -3.78 19.73 -2.97
CA LEU A 100 -3.17 19.53 -1.66
C LEU A 100 -3.58 20.68 -0.73
N PRO A 101 -4.44 20.42 0.27
CA PRO A 101 -4.84 21.44 1.24
C PRO A 101 -3.64 22.12 1.89
N GLY A 102 -3.66 23.44 1.96
CA GLY A 102 -2.59 24.24 2.56
C GLY A 102 -1.46 24.64 1.60
N LEU A 103 -1.43 24.13 0.36
CA LEU A 103 -0.52 24.60 -0.69
C LEU A 103 -1.30 25.51 -1.66
N ARG A 104 -0.80 26.73 -1.89
CA ARG A 104 -1.35 27.63 -2.92
C ARG A 104 -0.56 27.45 -4.22
N GLY A 105 -1.23 27.13 -5.32
CA GLY A 105 -0.67 27.26 -6.67
C GLY A 105 0.06 26.04 -7.24
N ILE A 106 -0.33 24.83 -6.86
CA ILE A 106 0.03 23.58 -7.57
C ILE A 106 -1.25 22.84 -7.92
#